data_AF-A0A7X2MQY6-F1
#
_entry.id   AF-A0A7X2MQY6-F1
#
_cell.length_a   1.000
_cell.length_b   1.000
_cell.length_c   1.000
_cell.angle_alpha   90.00
_cell.angle_beta   90.00
_cell.angle_gamma   90.00
#
_symmetry.space_group_name_H-M   'P 1'
#
loop_
_entity.id
_entity.type
_entity.pdbx_description
1 polymer ?
#
loop_
_entity_poly.entity_id
_entity_poly.type
_entity_poly.pdbx_seq_one_letter_code
_entity_poly.pdbx_strand_id
1 'polypeptide(L)'
;FTQQELYDELLSLADENRLLKLVNQRSTGSDLDRTKLQEKVRASLSRLRRLGMVWFFGNDSSKFRITESVFRFGADVRGGDDAREAQLRLIRDGEAMLLENATAPVDTDDGEGQEGDASENAEEEQA
;
A
#
# COMPACT_ATOMS: atom_id res chain seq x y z
N PHE A 1 7.70 -3.31 16.94
CA PHE A 1 8.05 -2.31 15.93
C PHE A 1 7.10 -1.13 16.06
N THR A 2 7.63 0.09 15.92
CA THR A 2 6.83 1.30 15.77
C THR A 2 6.67 1.65 14.29
N GLN A 3 5.67 2.47 13.94
CA GLN A 3 5.54 2.99 12.58
C GLN A 3 6.76 3.81 12.15
N GLN A 4 7.39 4.53 13.09
CA GLN A 4 8.57 5.35 12.80
C GLN A 4 9.78 4.47 12.48
N GLU A 5 10.04 3.44 13.29
CA GLU A 5 11.13 2.47 13.03
C GLU A 5 11.00 1.83 11.65
N LEU A 6 9.77 1.47 11.25
CA LEU A 6 9.52 0.92 9.92
C LEU A 6 9.82 1.93 8.80
N TYR A 7 9.41 3.19 8.99
CA TYR A 7 9.63 4.24 8.01
C TYR A 7 11.13 4.55 7.84
N ASP A 8 11.86 4.65 8.95
CA ASP A 8 13.30 4.91 8.95
C ASP A 8 14.06 3.75 8.29
N GLU A 9 13.70 2.50 8.62
CA GLU A 9 14.32 1.31 8.01
C GLU A 9 14.00 1.21 6.50
N LEU A 10 12.78 1.57 6.09
CA LEU A 10 12.42 1.62 4.68
C LEU A 10 13.30 2.62 3.90
N LEU A 11 13.53 3.81 4.44
CA LEU A 11 14.40 4.82 3.83
C LEU A 11 15.88 4.42 3.84
N SER A 12 16.30 3.62 4.81
CA SER A 12 17.66 3.07 4.88
C SER A 12 17.93 2.04 3.77
N LEU A 13 16.94 1.22 3.42
CA LEU A 13 17.10 0.10 2.48
C LEU A 13 16.66 0.39 1.05
N ALA A 14 15.71 1.30 0.84
CA ALA A 14 15.12 1.59 -0.47
C ALA A 14 15.62 2.91 -1.07
N ASP A 15 15.52 3.02 -2.40
CA ASP A 15 15.77 4.30 -3.09
C ASP A 15 14.63 5.30 -2.82
N GLU A 16 14.91 6.29 -1.96
CA GLU A 16 13.96 7.36 -1.60
C GLU A 16 13.37 8.05 -2.82
N ASN A 17 14.16 8.32 -3.87
CA ASN A 17 13.66 8.99 -5.08
C ASN A 17 12.62 8.14 -5.80
N ARG A 18 12.82 6.81 -5.80
CA ARG A 18 11.87 5.88 -6.41
C ARG A 18 10.59 5.77 -5.58
N LEU A 19 10.71 5.75 -4.25
CA LEU A 19 9.55 5.78 -3.35
C LEU A 19 8.72 7.04 -3.53
N LEU A 20 9.36 8.20 -3.61
CA LEU A 20 8.69 9.48 -3.84
C LEU A 20 7.97 9.51 -5.19
N LYS A 21 8.53 8.90 -6.24
CA LYS A 21 7.87 8.76 -7.54
C LYS A 21 6.61 7.87 -7.50
N LEU A 22 6.50 6.95 -6.55
CA LEU A 22 5.27 6.16 -6.33
C LEU A 22 4.15 6.99 -5.71
N VAL A 23 4.51 8.05 -4.97
CA VAL A 23 3.55 9.01 -4.40
C VAL A 23 3.15 10.04 -5.45
N ASN A 24 4.13 10.59 -6.16
CA ASN A 24 3.93 11.59 -7.20
C ASN A 24 5.03 11.44 -8.26
N GLN A 25 4.65 11.14 -9.50
CA GLN A 25 5.62 10.93 -10.60
C GLN A 25 6.54 12.14 -10.85
N ARG A 26 6.09 13.35 -10.50
CA ARG A 26 6.87 14.59 -10.63
C ARG A 26 7.48 15.06 -9.31
N SER A 27 7.55 14.20 -8.30
CA SER A 27 8.12 14.55 -7.01
C SER A 27 9.55 15.05 -7.16
N THR A 28 9.86 16.12 -6.43
CA THR A 28 11.20 16.71 -6.33
C THR A 28 11.86 16.47 -4.96
N GLY A 29 11.22 15.68 -4.09
CA GLY A 29 11.67 15.46 -2.72
C GLY A 29 11.30 16.58 -1.75
N SER A 30 10.20 17.29 -2.03
CA SER A 30 9.68 18.32 -1.12
C SER A 30 9.21 17.72 0.21
N ASP A 31 9.16 18.52 1.28
CA ASP A 31 8.63 18.09 2.58
C ASP A 31 7.18 17.60 2.47
N LEU A 32 6.41 18.16 1.55
CA LEU A 32 5.05 17.71 1.23
C LEU A 32 5.07 16.29 0.64
N ASP A 33 5.97 15.99 -0.28
CA ASP A 33 6.09 14.65 -0.87
C ASP A 33 6.50 13.61 0.19
N ARG A 34 7.41 14.00 1.10
CA ARG A 34 7.84 13.17 2.24
C ARG A 34 6.69 12.88 3.21
N THR A 35 5.88 13.89 3.51
CA THR A 35 4.68 13.73 4.35
C THR A 35 3.70 12.75 3.71
N LYS A 36 3.42 12.91 2.40
CA LYS A 36 2.54 12.00 1.66
C LYS A 36 3.09 10.58 1.56
N LEU A 37 4.41 10.42 1.44
CA LEU A 37 5.06 9.10 1.49
C LEU A 37 4.81 8.42 2.83
N GLN A 38 4.98 9.15 3.94
CA GLN A 38 4.72 8.62 5.28
C GLN A 38 3.25 8.18 5.44
N GLU A 39 2.30 8.97 4.94
CA GLU A 39 0.87 8.61 4.91
C GLU A 39 0.62 7.34 4.09
N LYS A 40 1.23 7.21 2.90
CA LYS A 40 1.08 6.01 2.06
C LYS A 40 1.67 4.76 2.71
N VAL A 41 2.76 4.90 3.48
CA VAL A 41 3.33 3.81 4.30
C VAL A 41 2.35 3.39 5.39
N ARG A 42 1.76 4.34 6.13
CA ARG A 42 0.73 4.06 7.14
C ARG A 42 -0.48 3.33 6.56
N ALA A 43 -1.00 3.81 5.42
CA ALA A 43 -2.12 3.19 4.72
C ALA A 43 -1.78 1.76 4.25
N SER A 44 -0.56 1.54 3.77
CA SER A 44 -0.07 0.22 3.37
C SER A 44 0.05 -0.73 4.56
N LEU A 45 0.55 -0.27 5.70
CA LEU A 45 0.61 -1.06 6.93
C LEU A 45 -0.79 -1.46 7.43
N SER A 46 -1.77 -0.55 7.33
CA SER A 46 -3.18 -0.85 7.62
C SER A 46 -3.79 -1.89 6.68
N ARG A 47 -3.37 -1.95 5.41
CA ARG A 47 -3.73 -3.03 4.47
C ARG A 47 -3.08 -4.36 4.86
N LEU A 48 -1.80 -4.36 5.19
CA LEU A 48 -1.08 -5.55 5.65
C LEU A 48 -1.68 -6.14 6.94
N ARG A 49 -2.20 -5.28 7.83
CA ARG A 49 -3.01 -5.71 8.98
C ARG A 49 -4.24 -6.51 8.57
N ARG A 50 -5.01 -6.02 7.59
CA ARG A 50 -6.21 -6.72 7.08
C ARG A 50 -5.86 -8.07 6.45
N LEU A 51 -4.66 -8.20 5.89
CA LEU A 51 -4.12 -9.46 5.36
C LEU A 51 -3.53 -10.38 6.44
N GLY A 52 -3.57 -10.00 7.72
CA GLY A 52 -3.05 -10.82 8.82
C GLY A 52 -1.53 -10.85 8.92
N MET A 53 -0.82 -9.97 8.21
CA MET A 53 0.66 -9.90 8.21
C MET A 53 1.21 -9.11 9.41
N VAL A 54 0.37 -8.23 9.97
CA VAL A 54 0.72 -7.34 11.07
C VAL A 54 -0.45 -7.25 12.05
N TRP A 55 -0.14 -7.14 13.35
CA TRP A 55 -1.12 -6.92 14.41
C TRP A 55 -0.76 -5.68 15.22
N PHE A 56 -1.71 -4.74 15.39
CA PHE A 56 -1.50 -3.53 16.20
C PHE A 56 -1.88 -3.75 17.65
N PHE A 57 -1.17 -3.09 18.57
CA PHE A 57 -1.43 -3.20 20.00
C PHE A 57 -2.60 -2.31 20.42
N GLY A 58 -3.74 -2.93 20.72
CA GLY A 58 -4.92 -2.21 21.23
C GLY A 58 -5.45 -1.17 20.24
N ASN A 59 -5.94 -0.04 20.76
CA ASN A 59 -6.49 1.05 19.94
C ASN A 59 -5.42 1.98 19.36
N ASP A 60 -4.18 1.89 19.83
CA ASP A 60 -3.08 2.72 19.35
C ASP A 60 -2.37 2.04 18.16
N SER A 61 -2.46 2.67 16.99
CA SER A 61 -1.79 2.20 15.78
C SER A 61 -0.29 2.51 15.75
N SER A 62 0.29 3.11 16.80
CA SER A 62 1.72 3.47 16.83
C SER A 62 2.66 2.26 16.84
N LYS A 63 2.22 1.13 17.42
CA LYS A 63 3.01 -0.08 17.61
C LYS A 63 2.35 -1.30 17.02
N PHE A 64 3.18 -2.19 16.49
CA PHE A 64 2.72 -3.44 15.91
C PHE A 64 3.71 -4.60 16.08
N ARG A 65 3.16 -5.81 15.94
CA ARG A 65 3.87 -7.09 15.84
C ARG A 65 3.74 -7.63 14.41
N ILE A 66 4.83 -8.18 13.89
CA ILE A 66 4.88 -8.86 12.60
C ILE A 66 4.55 -10.35 12.82
N THR A 67 3.79 -10.94 11.90
CA THR A 67 3.48 -12.38 11.90
C THR A 67 4.28 -13.12 10.83
N GLU A 68 4.34 -14.44 10.92
CA GLU A 68 5.03 -15.29 9.93
C GLU A 68 4.47 -15.13 8.51
N SER A 69 3.21 -14.71 8.36
CA SER A 69 2.59 -14.44 7.06
C SER A 69 3.35 -13.40 6.21
N VAL A 70 4.21 -12.56 6.82
CA VAL A 70 5.09 -11.63 6.09
C VAL A 70 6.08 -12.35 5.18
N PHE A 71 6.39 -13.62 5.46
CA PHE A 71 7.35 -14.41 4.70
C PHE A 71 6.97 -14.60 3.23
N ARG A 72 5.71 -14.38 2.87
CA ARG A 72 5.25 -14.37 1.48
C ARG A 72 5.95 -13.34 0.60
N PHE A 73 6.51 -12.26 1.17
CA PHE A 73 7.25 -11.25 0.39
C PHE A 73 8.67 -11.66 -0.01
N GLY A 74 9.20 -12.77 0.51
CA GLY A 74 10.58 -13.15 0.23
C GLY A 74 10.88 -14.63 0.39
N ALA A 75 9.88 -15.52 0.39
CA ALA A 75 10.09 -16.95 0.56
C ALA A 75 10.96 -17.54 -0.56
N ASP A 76 10.63 -17.25 -1.81
CA ASP A 76 11.28 -17.92 -2.95
C ASP A 76 12.71 -17.47 -3.20
N VAL A 77 13.10 -16.27 -2.76
CA VAL A 77 14.47 -15.75 -2.93
C VAL A 77 15.39 -16.04 -1.74
N ARG A 78 14.88 -16.59 -0.63
CA ARG A 78 15.70 -16.91 0.55
C ARG A 78 16.58 -18.14 0.39
N GLY A 79 16.25 -19.04 -0.54
CA GLY A 79 17.00 -20.26 -0.83
C GLY A 79 18.23 -20.07 -1.74
N GLY A 80 18.47 -18.85 -2.23
CA GLY A 80 19.48 -18.59 -3.26
C GLY A 80 18.99 -18.85 -4.68
N ASP A 81 17.69 -19.09 -4.88
CA ASP A 81 17.07 -19.15 -6.21
C ASP A 81 17.27 -17.82 -6.95
N ASP A 82 17.34 -17.90 -8.29
CA ASP A 82 17.33 -16.72 -9.13
C ASP A 82 16.00 -15.97 -8.98
N ALA A 83 16.07 -14.66 -8.70
CA ALA A 83 14.90 -13.85 -8.40
C ALA A 83 13.90 -13.78 -9.55
N ARG A 84 14.37 -13.86 -10.80
CA ARG A 84 13.49 -13.81 -11.98
C ARG A 84 12.78 -15.15 -12.18
N GLU A 85 13.48 -16.27 -11.99
CA GLU A 85 12.86 -17.59 -12.03
C GLU A 85 11.83 -17.77 -10.91
N ALA A 86 12.16 -17.33 -9.70
CA ALA A 86 11.23 -17.30 -8.56
C ALA A 86 9.96 -16.49 -8.88
N GLN A 87 10.09 -15.31 -9.48
CA GLN A 87 8.96 -14.48 -9.88
C GLN A 87 8.07 -15.18 -10.93
N LEU A 88 8.67 -15.82 -11.94
CA LEU A 88 7.92 -16.53 -12.97
C LEU A 88 7.15 -17.74 -12.41
N ARG A 89 7.72 -18.42 -11.40
CA ARG A 89 7.06 -19.50 -10.67
C ARG A 89 5.85 -18.98 -9.88
N LEU A 90 6.03 -17.92 -9.10
CA LEU A 90 4.95 -17.28 -8.35
C LEU A 90 3.79 -16.82 -9.25
N ILE A 91 4.09 -16.26 -10.42
CA ILE A 91 3.06 -15.85 -11.39
C ILE A 91 2.33 -17.08 -11.94
N ARG A 92 3.04 -18.16 -12.26
CA ARG A 92 2.45 -19.41 -12.76
C ARG A 92 1.52 -20.06 -11.75
N ASP A 93 1.90 -20.03 -10.48
CA ASP A 93 1.15 -20.63 -9.37
C ASP A 93 -0.01 -19.73 -8.88
N GLY A 94 -0.17 -18.54 -9.48
CA GLY A 94 -1.22 -17.58 -9.14
C GLY A 94 -0.98 -16.83 -7.82
N GLU A 95 0.24 -16.91 -7.28
CA GLU A 95 0.62 -16.24 -6.04
C GLU A 95 1.07 -14.78 -6.24
N ALA A 96 1.48 -14.42 -7.47
CA ALA A 96 1.87 -13.07 -7.84
C ALA A 96 1.30 -12.65 -9.20
N MET A 97 1.29 -11.34 -9.46
CA MET A 97 0.93 -10.76 -10.75
C MET A 97 2.02 -9.80 -11.23
N LEU A 98 2.15 -9.66 -12.55
CA LEU A 98 3.03 -8.65 -13.14
C LEU A 98 2.41 -7.27 -12.95
N LEU A 99 3.20 -6.32 -12.46
CA LEU A 99 2.78 -4.93 -12.34
C LEU A 99 3.04 -4.21 -13.68
N GLU A 100 2.01 -4.10 -14.51
CA GLU A 100 2.11 -3.49 -15.85
C GLU A 100 2.48 -2.00 -15.79
N ASN A 101 2.12 -1.32 -14.69
CA ASN A 101 2.43 0.09 -14.44
C ASN A 101 3.03 0.29 -13.05
N ALA A 102 4.32 0.00 -12.88
CA ALA A 102 5.02 0.20 -11.60
C ALA A 102 5.10 1.66 -11.11
N THR A 103 4.55 2.62 -11.86
CA THR A 103 4.58 4.06 -11.59
C THR A 103 3.19 4.71 -11.55
N ALA A 104 2.10 3.97 -11.73
CA ALA A 104 0.76 4.54 -11.62
C ALA A 104 0.38 4.71 -10.13
N PRO A 105 -0.06 5.89 -9.69
CA PRO A 105 -0.62 6.03 -8.35
C PRO A 105 -1.84 5.10 -8.24
N VAL A 106 -1.84 4.24 -7.23
CA VAL A 106 -3.08 3.57 -6.82
C VAL A 106 -3.91 4.65 -6.13
N ASP A 107 -4.76 5.31 -6.90
CA ASP A 107 -5.90 6.08 -6.38
C ASP A 107 -6.83 5.08 -5.70
N THR A 108 -6.59 4.85 -4.41
CA THR A 108 -7.62 4.34 -3.52
C THR A 108 -8.52 5.52 -3.20
N ASP A 109 -9.55 5.69 -4.03
CA ASP A 109 -10.78 6.33 -3.61
C ASP A 109 -11.33 5.50 -2.46
N ASP A 110 -11.03 5.92 -1.22
CA ASP A 110 -11.79 5.52 -0.04
C ASP A 110 -13.12 6.29 -0.09
N GLY A 111 -13.97 5.94 -1.07
CA GLY A 111 -15.35 6.38 -1.16
C GLY A 111 -16.13 5.71 -0.03
N GLU A 112 -16.24 6.41 1.09
CA GLU A 112 -17.25 6.12 2.11
C GLU A 112 -18.61 6.02 1.43
N GLY A 113 -19.36 4.95 1.76
CA GLY A 113 -20.67 4.68 1.20
C GLY A 113 -21.60 5.88 1.33
N GLN A 114 -21.97 6.47 0.19
CA GLN A 114 -23.12 7.35 0.10
C GLN A 114 -24.31 6.51 -0.36
N GLU A 115 -24.88 5.78 0.61
CA GLU A 115 -26.21 5.21 0.48
C GLU A 115 -27.24 6.35 0.49
N GLY A 116 -28.21 6.31 -0.43
CA GLY A 116 -29.47 7.02 -0.29
C GLY A 116 -29.74 8.15 -1.28
N ASP A 117 -29.79 7.85 -2.58
CA ASP A 117 -30.61 8.63 -3.52
C ASP A 117 -32.09 8.33 -3.25
N ALA A 118 -32.72 9.16 -2.42
CA ALA A 118 -34.17 9.29 -2.32
C ALA A 118 -34.53 10.56 -1.54
N SER A 119 -34.66 11.69 -2.23
CA SER A 119 -35.70 12.65 -1.87
C SER A 119 -36.18 13.39 -3.11
N GLU A 120 -37.49 13.25 -3.31
CA GLU A 120 -38.32 13.75 -4.39
C GLU A 120 -38.16 15.27 -4.59
N ASN A 121 -38.01 15.69 -5.85
CA ASN A 121 -38.42 17.02 -6.30
C ASN A 121 -39.32 16.82 -7.52
N ALA A 122 -40.62 16.81 -7.27
CA ALA A 122 -41.64 16.95 -8.29
C ALA A 122 -41.94 18.45 -8.44
N GLU A 123 -41.67 19.00 -9.62
CA GLU A 123 -42.11 20.31 -10.16
C GLU A 123 -41.31 20.47 -11.47
N GLU A 124 -41.79 20.85 -12.65
CA GLU A 124 -43.11 21.21 -13.20
C GLU A 124 -42.81 21.42 -14.71
N GLU A 125 -43.39 20.64 -15.63
CA GLU A 125 -43.34 20.99 -17.06
C GLU A 125 -44.58 20.48 -17.78
N GLN A 126 -45.57 21.37 -17.96
CA GLN A 126 -46.54 21.27 -19.06
C GLN A 126 -46.77 22.66 -19.67
N ALA A 127 -46.66 22.67 -20.99
CA ALA A 127 -46.99 23.74 -21.92
C ALA A 127 -48.49 24.04 -21.99
#